data_AF-A0A285ED78-F1
#
_entry.id   AF-A0A285ED78-F1
#
_cell.length_a   1.000
_cell.length_b   1.000
_cell.length_c   1.000
_cell.angle_alpha   90.00
_cell.angle_beta   90.00
_cell.angle_gamma   90.00
#
_symmetry.space_group_name_H-M   'P 1'
#
loop_
_entity.id
_entity.type
_entity.pdbx_description
1 polymer ?
#
loop_
_entity_poly.entity_id
_entity_poly.type
_entity_poly.pdbx_seq_one_letter_code
_entity_poly.pdbx_strand_id
1 'polypeptide(L)' 'MPSPPSTTPTAGVRPRSSLTGRDLEALRHLAAGRSTAAIAAAMSVSTNTVRTRIHRLQSKLDAPARDQVVPRARALGVL' A
#
# COMPACT_ATOMS: atom_id res chain seq x y z
N MET A 1 26.85 9.87 -1.42
CA MET A 1 25.87 9.02 -0.69
C MET A 1 24.60 9.82 -0.47
N PRO A 2 23.37 9.26 -0.60
CA PRO A 2 22.83 8.32 -1.59
C PRO A 2 21.90 9.02 -2.62
N SER A 3 21.64 8.35 -3.74
CA SER A 3 20.91 8.81 -4.93
C SER A 3 19.44 9.18 -4.67
N PRO A 4 18.86 10.17 -5.38
CA PRO A 4 17.42 10.27 -5.52
C PRO A 4 16.92 9.11 -6.39
N PRO A 5 15.97 8.26 -5.94
CA PRO A 5 15.38 7.27 -6.81
C PRO A 5 14.50 7.97 -7.85
N SER A 6 14.93 7.94 -9.11
CA SER A 6 14.05 8.13 -10.26
C SER A 6 12.88 7.17 -10.14
N THR A 7 11.66 7.67 -10.22
CA THR A 7 10.50 6.82 -10.51
C THR A 7 9.61 7.59 -11.48
N THR A 8 9.84 7.33 -12.76
CA THR A 8 8.90 7.58 -13.84
C THR A 8 8.06 6.31 -13.97
N PRO A 9 6.78 6.28 -13.58
CA PRO A 9 5.88 5.24 -14.02
C PRO A 9 5.11 5.75 -15.24
N THR A 10 5.59 5.42 -16.43
CA THR A 10 4.73 5.34 -17.62
C THR A 10 4.19 3.91 -17.72
N ALA A 11 2.87 3.75 -17.59
CA ALA A 11 2.13 2.57 -18.02
C ALA A 11 0.62 2.85 -17.88
N GLY A 12 0.00 3.29 -18.98
CA GLY A 12 -1.44 3.40 -19.08
C GLY A 12 -2.10 2.04 -19.33
N VAL A 13 -2.95 1.60 -18.41
CA VAL A 13 -4.24 0.88 -18.64
C VAL A 13 -5.16 1.23 -17.45
N ARG A 14 -6.34 1.79 -17.74
CA ARG A 14 -7.44 2.18 -16.81
C ARG A 14 -8.06 0.97 -16.09
N PRO A 15 -8.80 1.09 -14.95
CA PRO A 15 -8.95 2.19 -14.00
C PRO A 15 -8.13 1.91 -12.72
N ARG A 16 -6.81 2.04 -12.81
CA ARG A 16 -5.87 1.80 -11.68
C ARG A 16 -5.60 3.05 -10.84
N SER A 17 -6.51 4.03 -10.88
CA SER A 17 -6.24 5.45 -10.57
C SER A 17 -6.09 5.80 -9.09
N SER A 18 -5.65 4.89 -8.21
CA SER A 18 -5.51 5.29 -6.80
C SER A 18 -4.52 4.52 -5.93
N LEU A 19 -3.94 3.41 -6.38
CA LEU A 19 -2.90 2.74 -5.58
C LEU A 19 -1.53 3.13 -6.11
N THR A 20 -0.84 4.00 -5.36
CA THR A 20 0.55 4.34 -5.67
C THR A 20 1.46 3.12 -5.46
N GLY A 21 2.64 3.08 -6.09
CA GLY A 21 3.59 1.97 -5.88
C GLY A 21 3.87 1.71 -4.39
N ARG A 22 3.93 2.78 -3.58
CA ARG A 22 4.09 2.68 -2.12
C ARG A 22 2.85 2.20 -1.37
N ASP A 23 1.65 2.40 -1.91
CA ASP A 23 0.43 1.79 -1.37
C ASP A 23 0.44 0.28 -1.60
N LEU A 24 0.82 -0.16 -2.79
CA LEU A 24 0.97 -1.58 -3.10
C LEU A 24 2.06 -2.24 -2.26
N GLU A 25 3.16 -1.55 -2.02
CA GLU A 25 4.24 -2.02 -1.14
C GLU A 25 3.74 -2.24 0.29
N ALA A 26 3.01 -1.27 0.86
CA ALA A 26 2.35 -1.42 2.15
C ALA A 26 1.35 -2.59 2.16
N LEU A 27 0.58 -2.74 1.07
CA LEU A 27 -0.41 -3.81 0.91
C LEU A 27 0.24 -5.20 0.84
N ARG A 28 1.37 -5.33 0.14
CA ARG A 28 2.16 -6.57 0.11
C ARG A 28 2.69 -6.94 1.47
N HIS A 29 3.20 -5.97 2.23
CA HIS A 29 3.64 -6.23 3.59
C HIS A 29 2.50 -6.57 4.54
N LEU A 30 1.32 -5.97 4.36
CA LEU A 30 0.10 -6.37 5.06
C LEU A 30 -0.31 -7.81 4.71
N ALA A 31 -0.29 -8.16 3.43
CA ALA A 31 -0.62 -9.50 2.96
C ALA A 31 0.36 -10.56 3.47
N ALA A 32 1.61 -10.18 3.73
CA ALA A 32 2.61 -11.01 4.40
C ALA A 32 2.41 -11.13 5.92
N GLY A 33 1.33 -10.57 6.49
CA GLY A 33 1.03 -10.64 7.93
C GLY A 33 1.89 -9.71 8.79
N ARG A 34 2.59 -8.72 8.21
CA ARG A 34 3.46 -7.83 8.99
C ARG A 34 2.65 -6.81 9.78
N SER A 35 3.08 -6.53 11.01
CA SER A 35 2.55 -5.43 11.84
C SER A 35 2.86 -4.06 11.23
N THR A 36 2.05 -3.04 11.53
CA THR A 36 2.26 -1.67 11.02
C THR A 36 3.63 -1.10 11.36
N ALA A 37 4.22 -1.50 12.50
CA ALA A 37 5.59 -1.17 12.88
C ALA A 37 6.65 -1.82 11.98
N ALA A 38 6.46 -3.09 11.62
CA ALA A 38 7.35 -3.78 10.68
C ALA A 38 7.22 -3.24 9.26
N ILE A 39 6.01 -2.85 8.85
CA ILE A 39 5.76 -2.17 7.56
C ILE A 39 6.44 -0.80 7.54
N ALA A 40 6.32 -0.05 8.64
CA ALA A 40 6.97 1.24 8.83
C ALA A 40 8.49 1.12 8.70
N ALA A 41 9.09 0.15 9.40
CA ALA A 41 10.53 -0.14 9.29
C ALA A 41 10.94 -0.56 7.88
N ALA A 42 10.17 -1.43 7.22
CA ALA A 42 10.47 -1.93 5.87
C ALA A 42 10.41 -0.83 4.81
N MET A 43 9.47 0.11 4.93
CA MET A 43 9.32 1.24 3.99
C MET A 43 10.07 2.50 4.44
N SER A 44 10.83 2.43 5.55
CA SER A 44 11.52 3.56 6.18
C SER A 44 10.60 4.78 6.43
N VAL A 45 9.37 4.54 6.90
CA VAL A 45 8.39 5.59 7.26
C VAL A 45 7.88 5.41 8.69
N SER A 46 7.21 6.41 9.25
CA SER A 46 6.60 6.30 10.58
C SER A 46 5.36 5.41 10.58
N THR A 47 5.08 4.75 11.71
CA THR A 47 3.84 3.99 11.93
C THR A 47 2.57 4.81 11.72
N ASN A 48 2.62 6.11 12.03
CA ASN A 48 1.52 7.04 11.76
C ASN A 48 1.29 7.22 10.25
N THR A 49 2.36 7.35 9.47
CA THR A 49 2.30 7.40 8.00
C THR A 49 1.70 6.11 7.43
N VAL A 50 2.08 4.96 7.97
CA VAL A 50 1.48 3.67 7.58
C VAL A 50 -0.01 3.64 7.91
N ARG A 51 -0.43 4.04 9.13
CA ARG A 51 -1.85 4.12 9.51
C ARG A 51 -2.66 4.99 8.54
N THR A 52 -2.20 6.20 8.24
CA THR A 52 -2.86 7.10 7.30
C THR A 52 -2.94 6.49 5.91
N ARG A 53 -1.87 5.81 5.46
CA ARG A 53 -1.85 5.14 4.16
C ARG A 53 -2.83 3.96 4.12
N ILE A 54 -2.89 3.13 5.16
CA ILE A 54 -3.89 2.06 5.32
C ILE A 54 -5.31 2.63 5.37
N HIS A 55 -5.53 3.77 6.01
CA HIS A 55 -6.84 4.43 6.00
C HIS A 55 -7.26 4.83 4.57
N ARG A 56 -6.34 5.38 3.79
CA ARG A 56 -6.59 5.66 2.37
C ARG A 56 -6.82 4.38 1.56
N LEU A 57 -6.07 3.31 1.82
CA LEU A 57 -6.30 1.99 1.22
C LEU A 57 -7.70 1.47 1.54
N GLN A 58 -8.11 1.55 2.81
CA GLN A 58 -9.42 1.15 3.28
C GLN A 58 -10.52 1.91 2.54
N SER A 59 -10.44 3.24 2.46
CA SER A 59 -11.41 4.02 1.68
C SER A 59 -11.41 3.68 0.18
N LYS A 60 -10.26 3.32 -0.39
CA LYS A 60 -10.12 3.00 -1.82
C LYS A 60 -10.59 1.60 -2.19
N LEU A 61 -10.45 0.65 -1.26
CA LEU A 61 -10.84 -0.75 -1.41
C LEU A 61 -12.19 -1.03 -0.74
N ASP A 62 -12.80 0.03 -0.19
CA ASP A 62 -14.02 0.00 0.61
C ASP A 62 -13.92 -0.97 1.82
N ALA A 63 -12.71 -1.22 2.30
CA ALA A 63 -12.45 -2.15 3.39
C ALA A 63 -12.74 -1.49 4.76
N PRO A 64 -13.67 -2.02 5.57
CA PRO A 64 -14.01 -1.42 6.87
C PRO A 64 -12.96 -1.67 7.95
N ALA A 65 -12.05 -2.63 7.73
CA ALA A 65 -11.00 -2.98 8.67
C ALA A 65 -9.70 -3.27 7.94
N ARG A 66 -8.58 -3.05 8.63
CA ARG A 66 -7.22 -3.36 8.14
C ARG A 66 -7.08 -4.80 7.67
N ASP A 67 -7.67 -5.75 8.40
CA ASP A 67 -7.63 -7.17 8.05
C ASP A 67 -8.38 -7.44 6.73
N GLN A 68 -9.45 -6.69 6.47
CA GLN A 68 -10.24 -6.77 5.24
C GLN A 68 -9.55 -6.13 4.03
N VAL A 69 -8.49 -5.35 4.22
CA VAL A 69 -7.75 -4.70 3.12
C VAL A 69 -7.12 -5.72 2.19
N VAL A 70 -6.51 -6.77 2.73
CA VAL A 70 -5.84 -7.82 1.96
C VAL A 70 -6.83 -8.66 1.13
N PRO A 71 -7.90 -9.24 1.71
CA PRO A 71 -8.88 -10.00 0.94
C PRO A 71 -9.64 -9.12 -0.05
N ARG A 72 -9.95 -7.85 0.26
CA ARG A 72 -10.53 -6.90 -0.72
C ARG A 72 -9.56 -6.63 -1.88
N ALA A 73 -8.28 -6.40 -1.59
CA ALA A 73 -7.27 -6.20 -2.62
C ALA A 73 -7.06 -7.44 -3.51
N ARG A 74 -7.07 -8.64 -2.91
CA ARG A 74 -7.06 -9.91 -3.65
C ARG A 74 -8.29 -10.08 -4.53
N ALA A 75 -9.48 -9.79 -3.99
CA ALA A 75 -10.74 -9.87 -4.72
C ALA A 75 -10.80 -8.90 -5.92
N LEU A 76 -10.14 -7.74 -5.80
CA LEU A 76 -10.00 -6.75 -6.88
C LEU A 76 -8.88 -7.07 -7.87
N GLY A 77 -8.12 -8.16 -7.67
CA GLY A 77 -7.02 -8.56 -8.56
C GLY A 77 -5.82 -7.61 -8.55
N VAL A 78 -5.65 -6.81 -7.49
CA VAL A 78 -4.54 -5.86 -7.34
C VAL A 78 -3.38 -6.40 -6.51
N LEU A 79 -3.49 -7.63 -5.98
CA LEU A 79 -2.45 -8.30 -5.20
C LEU A 79 -2.24 -9.76 -5.61
#